data_AF-A0A7X2MRD5-F1
#
_entry.id   AF-A0A7X2MRD5-F1
#
_cell.length_a   1.000
_cell.length_b   1.000
_cell.length_c   1.000
_cell.angle_alpha   90.00
_cell.angle_beta   90.00
_cell.angle_gamma   90.00
#
_symmetry.space_group_name_H-M   'P 1'
#
loop_
_entity.id
_entity.type
_entity.pdbx_description
1 polymer ?
#
loop_
_entity_poly.entity_id
_entity_poly.type
_entity_poly.pdbx_seq_one_letter_code
_entity_poly.pdbx_strand_id
1 'polypeptide(L)'
;MPQKIYWIDNLRAVACLMVIVIHTTTWYITGPMAVTGITWDAANLLNSASRVCVPLFFMISGYLFFGERSAQPRHMLRLVLCLLFYSAVSLAYITWLTPISEGRSILKMLQKPVFYHLWFFFALIGIYLLSPLIQVKTVQARYVALLVLVLVLVLVLVL
;
A
#
# COMPACT_ATOMS: atom_id res chain seq x y z
N MET A 1 24.53 -10.09 -16.16
CA MET A 1 23.05 -10.01 -16.08
C MET A 1 22.66 -10.39 -14.67
N PRO A 2 21.86 -9.59 -13.92
CA PRO A 2 21.45 -10.00 -12.59
C PRO A 2 20.67 -11.31 -12.72
N GLN A 3 21.04 -12.33 -11.94
CA GLN A 3 20.34 -13.61 -11.93
C GLN A 3 18.86 -13.35 -11.64
N LYS A 4 18.01 -13.62 -12.63
CA LYS A 4 16.57 -13.39 -12.52
C LYS A 4 16.03 -14.46 -11.59
N ILE A 5 15.57 -14.04 -10.43
CA ILE A 5 15.05 -14.95 -9.42
C ILE A 5 13.62 -15.32 -9.82
N TYR A 6 13.48 -16.41 -10.58
CA TYR A 6 12.20 -16.84 -11.17
C TYR A 6 11.07 -17.02 -10.14
N TRP A 7 11.41 -17.45 -8.91
CA TRP A 7 10.39 -17.62 -7.86
C TRP A 7 9.77 -16.29 -7.42
N ILE A 8 10.52 -15.17 -7.46
CA ILE A 8 10.01 -13.84 -7.11
C ILE A 8 9.00 -13.38 -8.17
N ASP A 9 9.33 -13.57 -9.45
CA ASP A 9 8.44 -13.18 -10.55
C ASP A 9 7.12 -13.97 -10.50
N ASN A 10 7.18 -15.28 -10.22
CA ASN A 10 5.99 -16.11 -10.03
C ASN A 10 5.17 -15.68 -8.81
N LEU A 11 5.81 -15.37 -7.68
CA LEU A 11 5.13 -14.92 -6.47
C LEU A 11 4.43 -13.57 -6.70
N ARG A 12 5.05 -12.66 -7.46
CA ARG A 12 4.42 -11.39 -7.87
C ARG A 12 3.21 -11.62 -8.76
N ALA A 13 3.29 -12.56 -9.71
CA ALA A 13 2.16 -12.90 -10.58
C ALA A 13 0.96 -13.43 -9.77
N VAL A 14 1.22 -14.33 -8.82
CA VAL A 14 0.18 -14.85 -7.90
C VAL A 14 -0.41 -13.73 -7.04
N ALA A 15 0.43 -12.85 -6.48
CA ALA A 15 -0.04 -11.71 -5.71
C ALA A 15 -0.88 -10.74 -6.56
N CYS A 16 -0.51 -10.48 -7.81
CA CYS A 16 -1.34 -9.70 -8.74
C CYS A 16 -2.72 -10.34 -8.96
N LEU A 17 -2.79 -11.66 -9.16
CA LEU A 17 -4.05 -12.38 -9.30
C LEU A 17 -4.93 -12.20 -8.06
N MET A 18 -4.36 -12.37 -6.86
CA MET A 18 -5.08 -12.20 -5.60
C MET A 18 -5.60 -10.76 -5.41
N VAL A 19 -4.86 -9.73 -5.84
CA VAL A 19 -5.34 -8.34 -5.82
C VAL A 19 -6.61 -8.19 -6.66
N ILE A 20 -6.63 -8.79 -7.86
CA ILE A 20 -7.82 -8.78 -8.72
C ILE A 20 -8.99 -9.44 -7.98
N VAL A 21 -8.78 -10.60 -7.34
CA VAL A 21 -9.82 -11.32 -6.59
C VAL A 21 -10.39 -10.47 -5.45
N ILE A 22 -9.57 -9.79 -4.64
CA ILE A 22 -10.07 -8.91 -3.57
C ILE A 22 -10.99 -7.84 -4.17
N HIS A 23 -10.55 -7.17 -5.24
CA HIS A 23 -11.30 -6.05 -5.78
C HIS A 23 -12.61 -6.46 -6.47
N THR A 24 -12.63 -7.61 -7.12
CA THR A 24 -13.86 -8.13 -7.74
C THR A 24 -14.83 -8.70 -6.70
N THR A 25 -14.32 -9.34 -5.64
CA THR A 25 -15.17 -9.92 -4.58
C THR A 25 -15.69 -8.89 -3.58
N THR A 26 -14.99 -7.76 -3.39
CA THR A 26 -15.41 -6.70 -2.45
C THR A 26 -16.83 -6.22 -2.72
N TRP A 27 -17.21 -6.03 -3.99
CA TRP A 27 -18.56 -5.61 -4.36
C TRP A 27 -19.64 -6.58 -3.87
N TYR A 28 -19.38 -7.89 -3.93
CA TYR A 28 -20.34 -8.91 -3.49
C TYR A 28 -20.47 -9.00 -1.96
N ILE A 29 -19.50 -8.48 -1.22
CA ILE A 29 -19.49 -8.48 0.26
C ILE A 29 -20.10 -7.19 0.82
N THR A 30 -19.79 -6.05 0.20
CA THR A 30 -20.19 -4.71 0.71
C THR A 30 -21.39 -4.11 -0.03
N GLY A 31 -21.87 -4.77 -1.07
CA GLY A 31 -23.02 -4.31 -1.85
C GLY A 31 -24.34 -4.43 -1.07
N PRO A 32 -25.40 -3.74 -1.52
CA PRO A 32 -26.71 -3.76 -0.88
C PRO A 32 -27.49 -5.08 -1.06
N MET A 33 -26.89 -6.09 -1.72
CA MET A 33 -27.48 -7.41 -1.83
C MET A 33 -27.47 -8.12 -0.48
N ALA A 34 -28.49 -8.95 -0.24
CA ALA A 34 -28.63 -9.70 0.99
C ALA A 34 -27.34 -10.50 1.30
N VAL A 35 -26.82 -10.33 2.52
CA VAL A 35 -25.66 -11.02 3.11
C VAL A 35 -26.02 -12.48 3.41
N THR A 36 -26.52 -13.18 2.40
CA THR A 36 -27.13 -14.51 2.54
C THR A 36 -26.92 -15.29 1.25
N GLY A 37 -26.45 -16.53 1.37
CA GLY A 37 -26.33 -17.47 0.27
C GLY A 37 -24.90 -17.79 -0.15
N ILE A 38 -24.78 -18.82 -0.98
CA ILE A 38 -23.50 -19.42 -1.42
C ILE A 38 -22.58 -18.40 -2.10
N THR A 39 -23.14 -17.41 -2.78
CA THR A 39 -22.39 -16.35 -3.46
C THR A 39 -21.65 -15.44 -2.48
N TRP A 40 -22.29 -15.10 -1.35
CA TRP A 40 -21.67 -14.30 -0.30
C TRP A 40 -20.59 -15.09 0.43
N ASP A 41 -20.86 -16.36 0.77
CA ASP A 41 -19.90 -17.23 1.44
C ASP A 41 -18.65 -17.45 0.57
N ALA A 42 -18.82 -17.73 -0.72
CA ALA A 42 -17.73 -17.88 -1.67
C ALA A 42 -16.94 -16.57 -1.84
N ALA A 43 -17.62 -15.43 -1.96
CA ALA A 43 -16.96 -14.13 -2.05
C ALA A 43 -16.17 -13.82 -0.78
N ASN A 44 -16.73 -14.10 0.39
CA ASN A 44 -16.07 -13.85 1.68
C ASN A 44 -14.84 -14.75 1.87
N LEU A 45 -14.93 -16.03 1.49
CA LEU A 45 -13.80 -16.96 1.52
C LEU A 45 -12.67 -16.50 0.57
N LEU A 46 -13.01 -16.19 -0.68
CA LEU A 46 -12.04 -15.74 -1.69
C LEU A 46 -11.39 -14.42 -1.30
N ASN A 47 -12.18 -13.47 -0.80
CA ASN A 47 -11.69 -12.19 -0.31
C ASN A 47 -10.72 -12.38 0.87
N SER A 48 -11.11 -13.18 1.86
CA SER A 48 -10.29 -13.45 3.04
C SER A 48 -8.98 -14.15 2.67
N ALA A 49 -9.04 -15.17 1.81
CA ALA A 49 -7.85 -15.89 1.35
C ALA A 49 -6.90 -15.00 0.54
N SER A 50 -7.44 -14.05 -0.23
CA SER A 50 -6.64 -13.20 -1.12
C SER A 50 -5.99 -12.02 -0.40
N ARG A 51 -6.45 -11.63 0.80
CA ARG A 51 -5.91 -10.49 1.60
C ARG A 51 -4.41 -10.55 1.86
N VAL A 52 -3.81 -11.74 1.81
CA VAL A 52 -2.36 -11.94 1.96
C VAL A 52 -1.54 -11.31 0.81
N CYS A 53 -2.17 -10.96 -0.31
CA CYS A 53 -1.46 -10.38 -1.46
C CYS A 53 -0.73 -9.07 -1.14
N VAL A 54 -1.32 -8.22 -0.29
CA VAL A 54 -0.76 -6.91 0.09
C VAL A 54 0.52 -7.08 0.93
N PRO A 55 0.53 -7.84 2.04
CA PRO A 55 1.76 -8.11 2.78
C PRO A 55 2.80 -8.86 1.94
N LEU A 56 2.40 -9.76 1.03
CA LEU A 56 3.34 -10.41 0.10
C LEU A 56 4.04 -9.38 -0.79
N PHE A 57 3.33 -8.39 -1.34
CA PHE A 57 3.96 -7.32 -2.12
C PHE A 57 4.96 -6.52 -1.28
N PHE A 58 4.63 -6.17 -0.04
CA PHE A 58 5.57 -5.49 0.85
C PHE A 58 6.81 -6.33 1.15
N MET A 59 6.65 -7.64 1.40
CA MET A 59 7.78 -8.55 1.64
C MET A 59 8.68 -8.68 0.42
N ILE A 60 8.10 -8.82 -0.78
CA ILE A 60 8.87 -8.90 -2.04
C ILE A 60 9.61 -7.59 -2.31
N SER A 61 8.94 -6.44 -2.13
CA SER A 61 9.56 -5.13 -2.26
C SER A 61 10.70 -4.94 -1.26
N GLY A 62 10.50 -5.34 0.01
CA GLY A 62 11.52 -5.32 1.04
C GLY A 62 12.71 -6.22 0.71
N TYR A 63 12.46 -7.48 0.34
CA TYR A 63 13.51 -8.43 -0.03
C TYR A 63 14.40 -7.90 -1.17
N LEU A 64 13.78 -7.33 -2.21
CA LEU A 64 14.50 -6.77 -3.34
C LEU A 64 15.27 -5.48 -3.00
N PHE A 65 14.84 -4.76 -1.96
CA PHE A 65 15.40 -3.48 -1.54
C PHE A 65 16.50 -3.61 -0.49
N PHE A 66 16.40 -4.59 0.41
CA PHE A 66 17.36 -4.83 1.50
C PHE A 66 18.51 -5.79 1.13
N GLY A 67 18.46 -6.50 0.00
CA GLY A 67 19.53 -7.40 -0.44
C GLY A 67 20.61 -6.68 -1.28
N GLU A 68 21.88 -6.71 -0.82
CA GLU A 68 23.20 -6.29 -1.39
C GLU A 68 23.33 -5.03 -2.28
N ARG A 69 22.24 -4.48 -2.81
CA ARG A 69 22.19 -3.26 -3.60
C ARG A 69 21.28 -2.29 -2.87
N SER A 70 21.89 -1.65 -1.87
CA SER A 70 21.36 -0.47 -1.18
C SER A 70 20.44 0.36 -2.08
N ALA A 71 19.20 0.51 -1.64
CA ALA A 71 18.25 1.57 -1.97
C ALA A 71 18.75 2.65 -2.93
N GLN A 72 18.79 2.36 -4.24
CA GLN A 72 19.18 3.40 -5.19
C GLN A 72 18.06 4.44 -5.31
N PRO A 73 18.36 5.75 -5.17
CA PRO A 73 17.37 6.83 -5.25
C PRO A 73 16.61 6.83 -6.59
N ARG A 74 17.20 6.26 -7.64
CA ARG A 74 16.59 6.09 -8.97
C ARG A 74 15.32 5.22 -8.96
N HIS A 75 15.24 4.21 -8.10
CA HIS A 75 14.04 3.36 -8.00
C HIS A 75 12.91 4.07 -7.26
N MET A 76 13.24 4.84 -6.23
CA MET A 76 12.28 5.67 -5.51
C MET A 76 11.71 6.76 -6.44
N LEU A 77 12.56 7.41 -7.25
CA LEU A 77 12.14 8.38 -8.25
C LEU A 77 11.16 7.78 -9.26
N ARG A 78 11.40 6.54 -9.73
CA ARG A 78 10.48 5.85 -10.64
C ARG A 78 9.12 5.57 -9.99
N LEU A 79 9.09 5.18 -8.72
CA LEU A 79 7.85 4.96 -7.98
C LEU A 79 7.07 6.26 -7.78
N VAL A 80 7.75 7.33 -7.38
CA VAL A 80 7.14 8.66 -7.20
C VAL A 80 6.62 9.19 -8.53
N LEU A 81 7.37 9.05 -9.62
CA LEU A 81 6.93 9.46 -10.96
C LEU A 81 5.72 8.66 -11.45
N CYS A 82 5.70 7.33 -11.24
CA CYS A 82 4.51 6.52 -11.53
C CYS A 82 3.30 7.02 -10.71
N LEU A 83 3.47 7.28 -9.42
CA LEU A 83 2.40 7.77 -8.57
C LEU A 83 1.89 9.14 -9.04
N LEU A 84 2.79 10.08 -9.35
CA LEU A 84 2.45 11.40 -9.86
C LEU A 84 1.73 11.32 -11.21
N PHE A 85 2.21 10.46 -12.11
CA PHE A 85 1.58 10.24 -13.42
C PHE A 85 0.15 9.74 -13.28
N TYR A 86 -0.06 8.65 -12.53
CA TYR A 86 -1.41 8.11 -12.33
C TYR A 86 -2.32 9.08 -11.55
N SER A 87 -1.75 9.83 -10.61
CA SER A 87 -2.50 10.88 -9.89
C SER A 87 -2.92 12.02 -10.83
N ALA A 88 -2.03 12.49 -11.72
CA ALA A 88 -2.34 13.53 -12.70
C ALA A 88 -3.39 13.08 -13.72
N VAL A 89 -3.28 11.86 -14.24
CA VAL A 89 -4.30 11.27 -15.12
C VAL A 89 -5.65 11.17 -14.41
N SER A 90 -5.65 10.77 -13.13
CA SER A 90 -6.87 10.67 -12.34
C SER A 90 -7.52 12.03 -12.07
N LEU A 91 -6.71 13.07 -11.85
CA LEU A 91 -7.18 14.44 -11.69
C LEU A 91 -7.80 14.95 -12.99
N ALA A 92 -7.10 14.77 -14.11
CA ALA A 92 -7.60 15.14 -15.44
C ALA A 92 -8.94 14.44 -15.74
N TYR A 93 -9.06 13.14 -15.42
CA TYR A 93 -10.30 12.39 -15.57
C TYR A 93 -11.44 12.97 -14.72
N ILE A 94 -11.21 13.27 -13.44
CA ILE A 94 -12.23 13.85 -12.55
C ILE A 94 -12.63 15.25 -13.00
N THR A 95 -11.68 16.11 -13.37
CA THR A 95 -11.95 17.48 -13.81
C THR A 95 -12.72 17.51 -15.13
N TRP A 96 -12.54 16.50 -15.98
CA TRP A 96 -13.25 16.40 -17.26
C TRP A 96 -14.67 15.84 -17.12
N LEU A 97 -14.91 14.93 -16.16
CA LEU A 97 -16.22 14.33 -15.93
C LEU A 97 -17.08 15.03 -14.87
N THR A 98 -16.50 15.88 -14.01
CA THR A 98 -17.22 16.48 -12.87
C THR A 98 -16.97 17.99 -12.80
N PRO A 99 -18.02 18.84 -12.84
CA PRO A 99 -17.87 20.28 -12.65
C PRO A 99 -17.74 20.60 -11.16
N ILE A 100 -16.61 20.24 -10.54
CA ILE A 100 -16.32 20.58 -9.13
C ILE A 100 -15.19 21.61 -9.08
N SER A 101 -15.37 22.65 -8.27
CA SER A 101 -14.41 23.74 -8.04
C SER A 101 -12.98 23.24 -7.80
N GLU A 102 -12.04 23.70 -8.62
CA GLU A 102 -10.64 23.22 -8.75
C GLU A 102 -9.90 23.11 -7.40
N GLY A 103 -10.02 24.11 -6.53
CA GLY A 103 -9.30 24.16 -5.25
C GLY A 103 -9.69 23.08 -4.22
N ARG A 104 -10.95 22.64 -4.22
CA ARG A 104 -11.42 21.56 -3.32
C ARG A 104 -11.06 20.16 -3.85
N SER A 105 -10.81 20.04 -5.16
CA SER A 105 -10.37 18.79 -5.79
C SER A 105 -8.95 18.43 -5.36
N ILE A 106 -8.04 19.42 -5.30
CA ILE A 106 -6.63 19.22 -4.91
C ILE A 106 -6.52 18.74 -3.46
N LEU A 107 -7.25 19.37 -2.52
CA LEU A 107 -7.21 18.98 -1.11
C LEU A 107 -7.79 17.57 -0.88
N LYS A 108 -8.86 17.21 -1.61
CA LYS A 108 -9.45 15.87 -1.56
C LYS A 108 -8.52 14.81 -2.17
N MET A 109 -7.71 15.17 -3.16
CA MET A 109 -6.72 14.30 -3.80
C MET A 109 -5.62 13.85 -2.82
N LEU A 110 -5.23 14.73 -1.90
CA LEU A 110 -4.23 14.42 -0.86
C LEU A 110 -4.81 13.58 0.29
N GLN A 111 -6.10 13.74 0.60
CA GLN A 111 -6.74 13.07 1.74
C GLN A 111 -7.30 11.68 1.39
N LYS A 112 -7.80 11.48 0.17
CA LYS A 112 -8.29 10.18 -0.29
C LYS A 112 -7.66 9.86 -1.65
N PRO A 113 -7.03 8.69 -1.82
CA PRO A 113 -6.49 8.31 -3.11
C PRO A 113 -7.63 8.25 -4.13
N VAL A 114 -7.45 8.92 -5.27
CA VAL A 114 -8.47 9.03 -6.32
C VAL A 114 -8.93 7.66 -6.80
N PHE A 115 -8.03 6.68 -6.79
CA PHE A 115 -8.34 5.27 -6.95
C PHE A 115 -7.88 4.48 -5.72
N TYR A 116 -8.76 3.65 -5.17
CA TYR A 116 -8.46 2.77 -4.04
C TYR A 116 -7.24 1.86 -4.29
N HIS A 117 -6.97 1.50 -5.56
CA HIS A 117 -5.81 0.70 -5.96
C HIS A 117 -4.46 1.43 -5.75
N LEU A 118 -4.43 2.76 -5.77
CA LEU A 118 -3.19 3.54 -5.63
C LEU A 118 -2.71 3.61 -4.18
N TRP A 119 -3.56 3.28 -3.20
CA TRP A 119 -3.23 3.32 -1.77
C TRP A 119 -1.94 2.53 -1.44
N PHE A 120 -1.74 1.40 -2.10
CA PHE A 120 -0.55 0.57 -1.92
C PHE A 120 0.76 1.35 -2.18
N PHE A 121 0.80 2.22 -3.19
CA PHE A 121 1.99 3.02 -3.51
C PHE A 121 2.29 4.05 -2.43
N PHE A 122 1.28 4.69 -1.85
CA PHE A 122 1.47 5.63 -0.74
C PHE A 122 2.08 4.93 0.48
N ALA A 123 1.55 3.75 0.83
CA ALA A 123 2.09 2.95 1.93
C ALA A 123 3.54 2.50 1.66
N LEU A 124 3.86 2.11 0.42
CA LEU A 124 5.20 1.71 0.02
C LEU A 124 6.21 2.87 0.12
N ILE A 125 5.82 4.08 -0.29
CA ILE A 125 6.65 5.30 -0.13
C ILE A 125 6.89 5.58 1.35
N GLY A 126 5.87 5.48 2.20
CA GLY A 126 6.00 5.65 3.65
C GLY A 126 7.00 4.67 4.25
N ILE A 127 6.88 3.38 3.91
CA ILE A 127 7.82 2.34 4.39
C ILE A 127 9.25 2.62 3.89
N TYR A 128 9.42 3.06 2.64
CA TYR A 128 10.74 3.42 2.11
C TYR A 128 11.35 4.65 2.77
N LEU A 129 10.55 5.66 3.11
CA LEU A 129 11.02 6.82 3.86
C LEU A 129 11.45 6.43 5.29
N LEU A 130 10.76 5.45 5.89
CA LEU A 130 11.08 4.92 7.22
C LEU A 130 12.23 3.90 7.21
N SER A 131 12.50 3.25 6.07
CA SER A 131 13.58 2.27 5.92
C SER A 131 14.95 2.72 6.46
N PRO A 132 15.46 3.96 6.20
CA PRO A 132 16.71 4.42 6.80
C PRO A 132 16.65 4.63 8.32
N LEU A 133 15.47 4.84 8.91
CA LEU A 133 15.28 4.89 10.36
C LEU A 133 15.26 3.50 11.00
N ILE A 134 14.86 2.46 10.26
CA ILE A 134 14.84 1.05 10.69
C ILE A 134 16.22 0.39 10.52
N GLN A 135 17.29 1.17 10.34
CA GLN A 135 18.63 0.64 10.55
C GLN A 135 18.82 0.38 12.04
N VAL A 136 19.08 -0.88 12.41
CA VAL A 136 19.42 -1.29 13.78
C VAL A 136 20.78 -0.67 14.14
N LYS A 137 20.75 0.60 14.52
CA LYS A 137 21.86 1.22 15.24
C LYS A 137 21.84 0.66 16.65
N THR A 138 23.02 0.45 17.22
CA THR A 138 23.16 0.15 18.64
C THR A 138 22.73 1.38 19.44
N VAL A 139 21.44 1.48 19.74
CA VAL A 139 20.87 2.56 20.54
C VAL A 139 21.06 2.21 22.01
N GLN A 140 21.52 3.17 22.82
CA GLN A 140 21.57 3.00 24.27
C GLN A 140 20.17 2.74 24.82
N ALA A 141 20.05 1.80 25.78
CA ALA A 141 18.78 1.39 26.39
C ALA A 141 17.90 2.56 26.88
N ARG A 142 18.52 3.68 27.30
CA ARG A 142 17.83 4.91 27.72
C ARG A 142 16.94 5.52 26.64
N TYR A 143 17.35 5.48 25.37
CA TYR A 143 16.59 6.07 24.27
C TYR A 143 15.40 5.19 23.88
N VAL A 144 15.55 3.87 23.99
CA VAL A 144 14.45 2.91 23.77
C VAL A 144 13.42 3.06 24.89
N ALA A 145 13.85 3.17 26.15
CA ALA A 145 12.96 3.38 27.29
C ALA A 145 12.16 4.69 27.17
N LEU A 146 12.82 5.79 26.78
CA LEU A 146 12.15 7.07 26.53
C LEU A 146 11.14 6.98 25.38
N LEU A 147 11.48 6.31 24.28
CA LEU A 147 10.60 6.18 23.13
C LEU A 147 9.37 5.31 23.45
N VAL A 148 9.54 4.23 24.22
CA VAL A 148 8.43 3.41 24.73
C VAL A 148 7.53 4.24 25.66
N LEU A 149 8.12 5.03 26.56
CA LEU A 149 7.36 5.87 27.50
C LEU A 149 6.55 6.94 26.77
N VAL A 150 7.11 7.57 25.73
CA VAL A 150 6.41 8.51 24.87
C VAL A 150 5.27 7.84 24.09
N LEU A 151 5.51 6.65 23.51
CA LEU A 151 4.47 5.92 22.79
C LEU A 151 3.31 5.51 23.70
N VAL A 152 3.59 5.06 24.93
CA VAL A 152 2.57 4.74 25.93
C VAL A 152 1.78 5.99 26.32
N LEU A 153 2.44 7.11 26.57
CA LEU A 153 1.78 8.39 26.87
C LEU A 153 0.86 8.85 25.73
N VAL A 154 1.34 8.77 24.48
CA VAL A 154 0.54 9.12 23.30
C VAL A 154 -0.65 8.17 23.14
N LEU A 155 -0.45 6.86 23.33
CA LEU A 155 -1.53 5.88 23.26
C LEU A 155 -2.60 6.14 24.33
N VAL A 156 -2.19 6.45 25.57
CA VAL A 156 -3.09 6.77 26.69
C VAL A 156 -3.81 8.11 26.48
N LEU A 157 -3.20 9.08 25.81
CA LEU A 157 -3.81 10.37 25.50
C LEU A 157 -4.79 10.32 24.31
N VAL A 158 -4.66 9.31 23.45
CA VAL A 158 -5.48 9.14 22.23
C VAL A 158 -6.62 8.13 22.43
N LEU A 159 -6.53 7.26 23.45
CA LEU A 159 -7.61 6.40 23.95
C LEU A 159 -8.56 7.18 24.88
#